data_AF-A0A8H9K1Y5-F1
#
_entry.id   AF-A0A8H9K1Y5-F1
#
_cell.length_a   1.000
_cell.length_b   1.000
_cell.length_c   1.000
_cell.angle_alpha   90.00
_cell.angle_beta   90.00
_cell.angle_gamma   90.00
#
_symmetry.space_group_name_H-M   'P 1'
#
loop_
_entity.id
_entity.type
_entity.pdbx_description
1 polymer ?
#
loop_
_entity_poly.entity_id
_entity_poly.type
_entity_poly.pdbx_seq_one_letter_code
_entity_poly.pdbx_strand_id
1 'polypeptide(L)' 'MTFKAILRCDACGCVNEVELECVDPEDAEDAVFEKSEEEGWFVDVPNCYHYCPEHAETVRQELEEENQPPTGIYQTMVG' A
#
# COMPACT_ATOMS: atom_id res chain seq x y z
N MET A 1 24.97 -6.90 15.83
CA MET A 1 24.22 -5.64 15.61
C MET A 1 22.77 -6.04 15.57
N THR A 2 21.89 -5.43 16.36
CA THR A 2 20.44 -5.71 16.27
C THR A 2 19.89 -4.83 15.16
N PHE A 3 19.60 -5.44 14.00
CA PHE A 3 18.83 -4.78 12.95
C PHE A 3 17.41 -4.54 13.47
N LYS A 4 16.82 -3.40 13.12
CA LYS A 4 15.44 -3.04 13.45
C LYS A 4 14.86 -2.40 12.20
N ALA A 5 13.87 -3.04 11.61
CA ALA A 5 13.08 -2.44 10.54
C ALA A 5 11.74 -1.96 11.11
N ILE A 6 11.28 -0.82 10.62
CA ILE A 6 10.03 -0.20 11.04
C ILE A 6 9.21 0.03 9.78
N LEU A 7 8.00 -0.51 9.77
CA LEU A 7 7.01 -0.25 8.73
C LEU A 7 6.17 0.94 9.17
N ARG A 8 6.10 1.98 8.33
CA ARG A 8 5.36 3.20 8.62
C ARG A 8 4.28 3.41 7.57
N CYS A 9 3.14 3.94 7.99
CA CYS A 9 2.10 4.33 7.07
C CYS A 9 2.47 5.61 6.30
N ASP A 10 2.36 5.55 4.97
CA ASP A 10 2.63 6.65 4.04
C ASP A 10 1.45 7.61 3.87
N ALA A 11 0.29 7.34 4.50
CA ALA A 11 -0.85 8.23 4.45
C ALA A 11 -0.51 9.60 5.08
N CYS A 12 -0.93 10.68 4.43
CA CYS A 12 -0.61 12.04 4.84
C CYS A 12 -1.13 12.33 6.26
N GLY A 13 -0.21 12.57 7.20
CA GLY A 13 -0.54 12.86 8.60
C GLY A 13 -0.74 11.61 9.47
N CYS A 14 -0.57 10.41 8.93
CA CYS A 14 -0.58 9.20 9.74
C CYS A 14 0.75 9.02 10.50
N VAL A 15 0.64 8.56 11.75
CA VAL A 15 1.77 8.28 12.65
C VAL A 15 1.83 6.79 13.03
N ASN A 16 1.03 5.94 12.37
CA ASN A 16 1.06 4.51 12.61
C ASN A 16 2.37 3.94 12.07
N GLU A 17 3.10 3.30 12.96
CA GLU A 17 4.32 2.55 12.66
C GLU A 17 4.34 1.26 13.48
N VAL A 18 4.85 0.19 12.87
CA VAL A 18 5.00 -1.12 13.51
C VAL A 18 6.43 -1.61 13.32
N GLU A 19 7.02 -2.16 14.38
CA GLU A 19 8.33 -2.79 14.30
C GLU A 19 8.20 -4.14 13.59
N LEU A 20 9.03 -4.38 12.58
CA LEU A 20 9.11 -5.66 11.89
C LEU A 20 10.08 -6.55 12.65
N GLU A 21 9.64 -7.78 12.94
CA GLU A 21 10.50 -8.79 13.57
C GLU A 21 11.37 -9.46 12.50
N CYS A 22 12.44 -8.79 12.07
CA CYS A 22 13.42 -9.35 11.13
C CYS A 22 14.83 -9.30 11.68
N VAL A 23 15.61 -10.35 11.39
CA VAL A 23 16.98 -10.52 11.87
C VAL A 23 17.98 -9.94 10.87
N ASP A 24 17.64 -10.00 9.59
CA ASP A 24 18.45 -9.54 8.47
C ASP A 24 17.69 -8.53 7.58
N PRO A 25 18.40 -7.58 6.94
CA PRO A 25 17.79 -6.59 6.06
C PRO A 25 17.21 -7.19 4.78
N GLU A 26 17.68 -8.36 4.34
CA GLU A 26 17.14 -9.07 3.18
C GLU A 26 15.73 -9.61 3.46
N ASP A 27 15.42 -9.95 4.72
CA ASP A 27 14.10 -10.45 5.14
C ASP A 27 13.10 -9.33 5.45
N ALA A 28 13.52 -8.05 5.37
CA ALA A 28 12.67 -6.93 5.74
C ALA A 28 11.45 -6.80 4.80
N GLU A 29 11.61 -7.10 3.50
CA GLU A 29 10.50 -7.07 2.54
C GLU A 29 9.50 -8.20 2.83
N ASP A 30 9.97 -9.42 3.08
CA ASP A 30 9.13 -10.56 3.43
C ASP A 30 8.35 -10.31 4.72
N ALA A 31 8.99 -9.71 5.75
CA ALA A 31 8.33 -9.33 6.99
C ALA A 31 7.23 -8.27 6.79
N VAL A 32 7.36 -7.38 5.81
CA VAL A 32 6.29 -6.43 5.43
C VAL A 32 5.10 -7.19 4.85
N PHE A 33 5.33 -8.18 3.97
CA PHE A 33 4.26 -8.99 3.41
C PHE A 33 3.54 -9.82 4.48
N GLU A 34 4.27 -10.42 5.42
CA GLU A 34 3.67 -11.13 6.55
C GLU A 34 2.75 -10.20 7.38
N LYS A 35 3.20 -8.97 7.69
CA LYS A 35 2.34 -7.98 8.37
C LYS A 35 1.13 -7.54 7.54
N SER A 36 1.24 -7.54 6.22
CA SER A 36 0.10 -7.27 5.34
C SER A 36 -0.99 -8.34 5.44
N GLU A 37 -0.59 -9.61 5.55
CA GLU A 37 -1.51 -10.74 5.67
C GLU A 37 -2.08 -10.89 7.09
N GLU A 38 -1.26 -10.68 8.12
CA GLU A 38 -1.67 -10.89 9.52
C GLU A 38 -2.42 -9.69 10.12
N GLU A 39 -1.91 -8.48 9.90
CA GLU A 39 -2.44 -7.26 10.54
C GLU A 39 -3.32 -6.43 9.60
N GLY A 40 -3.37 -6.78 8.31
CA GLY A 40 -4.20 -6.09 7.32
C GLY A 40 -3.58 -4.80 6.75
N TRP A 41 -2.26 -4.66 6.83
CA TRP A 41 -1.55 -3.60 6.12
C TRP A 41 -1.74 -3.76 4.61
N PHE A 42 -1.80 -2.65 3.89
CA PHE A 42 -1.88 -2.65 2.43
C PHE A 42 -0.57 -2.17 1.84
N VAL A 43 -0.02 -2.98 0.94
CA VAL A 43 1.21 -2.70 0.21
C VAL A 43 0.84 -2.39 -1.23
N ASP A 44 1.04 -1.13 -1.63
CA ASP A 44 0.92 -0.69 -3.00
C ASP A 44 2.24 -0.93 -3.72
N VAL A 45 2.41 -2.17 -4.23
CA VAL A 45 3.63 -2.62 -4.92
C VAL A 45 4.01 -1.69 -6.10
N PRO A 46 3.07 -1.23 -6.97
CA PRO A 46 3.37 -0.28 -8.04
C PRO A 46 4.05 1.02 -7.60
N ASN A 47 3.64 1.59 -6.46
CA ASN A 47 4.14 2.89 -5.99
C ASN A 47 5.08 2.79 -4.78
N CYS A 48 5.35 1.57 -4.30
CA CYS A 48 6.14 1.29 -3.12
C CYS A 48 5.62 1.97 -1.83
N TYR A 49 4.30 2.14 -1.72
CA TYR A 49 3.67 2.74 -0.53
C TYR A 49 3.07 1.70 0.40
N HIS A 50 3.07 2.01 1.70
CA HIS A 50 2.54 1.16 2.75
C HIS A 50 1.47 1.88 3.54
N TYR A 51 0.33 1.23 3.73
CA TYR A 51 -0.83 1.82 4.39
C TYR A 51 -1.27 0.93 5.55
N CYS A 52 -1.46 1.55 6.72
CA CYS A 52 -2.00 0.85 7.87
C CYS A 52 -3.45 0.41 7.61
N PRO A 53 -4.00 -0.53 8.39
CA PRO A 53 -5.33 -1.08 8.16
C PRO A 53 -6.44 -0.02 8.06
N GLU A 54 -6.30 1.08 8.80
CA GLU A 54 -7.26 2.21 8.75
C GLU A 54 -7.27 2.95 7.40
N HIS A 55 -6.12 3.07 6.73
CA HIS A 55 -6.00 3.76 5.43
C HIS A 55 -6.00 2.80 4.26
N ALA A 56 -5.74 1.51 4.51
CA ALA A 56 -5.73 0.45 3.52
C ALA A 56 -7.04 0.39 2.73
N GLU A 57 -8.20 0.48 3.40
CA GLU A 57 -9.50 0.45 2.74
C GLU A 57 -9.72 1.65 1.81
N THR A 58 -9.42 2.86 2.30
CA THR A 58 -9.57 4.10 1.52
C THR A 58 -8.68 4.08 0.28
N VAL A 59 -7.40 3.73 0.45
CA VAL A 59 -6.45 3.72 -0.67
C VAL A 59 -6.77 2.64 -1.68
N ARG A 60 -7.22 1.45 -1.23
CA ARG A 60 -7.70 0.40 -2.16
C ARG A 60 -8.86 0.90 -3.01
N GLN A 61 -9.80 1.59 -2.39
CA GLN A 61 -10.96 2.15 -3.10
C GLN A 61 -10.54 3.22 -4.12
N GLU A 62 -9.65 4.15 -3.74
CA GLU A 62 -9.14 5.17 -4.65
C GLU A 62 -8.35 4.55 -5.83
N LEU A 63 -7.52 3.53 -5.57
CA LEU A 63 -6.78 2.80 -6.62
C LEU A 63 -7.71 2.09 -7.60
N GLU A 64 -8.82 1.51 -7.12
CA GLU A 64 -9.83 0.88 -7.96
C GLU A 64 -10.59 1.91 -8.81
N GLU A 65 -10.89 3.09 -8.27
CA GLU A 65 -11.53 4.18 -9.00
C GLU A 65 -10.60 4.81 -10.05
N GLU A 66 -9.32 5.02 -9.75
CA GLU A 66 -8.34 5.54 -10.71
C GLU A 66 -8.00 4.54 -11.83
N ASN A 67 -8.07 3.24 -11.56
CA ASN A 67 -7.89 2.19 -12.58
C ASN A 67 -9.12 1.96 -13.46
N GLN A 68 -10.22 2.70 -13.27
CA GLN A 68 -11.31 2.62 -14.24
C GLN A 68 -10.87 3.22 -15.57
N PRO A 69 -10.93 2.45 -16.68
CA PRO A 69 -10.73 3.04 -17.99
C PRO A 69 -11.78 4.14 -18.16
N PRO A 70 -11.42 5.33 -18.67
CA PRO A 70 -12.40 6.37 -18.92
C PRO A 70 -13.48 5.74 -19.80
N THR A 71 -14.72 5.72 -19.33
CA THR A 71 -15.89 5.32 -20.10
C THR A 71 -16.17 6.41 -21.13
N GLY A 72 -15.20 6.62 -22.02
CA GLY A 72 -15.29 7.47 -23.18
C GLY A 72 -16.21 6.80 -24.19
N ILE A 73 -17.51 6.99 -24.01
CA ILE A 73 -18.45 7.01 -25.13
C ILE A 73 -18.02 8.13 -26.06
N TYR A 74 -17.07 7.84 -26.96
CA TYR A 74 -16.79 8.69 -28.10
C TYR A 74 -18.04 8.67 -28.99
N GLN A 75 -18.88 9.69 -28.85
CA GLN A 75 -19.94 9.97 -29.80
C GLN A 75 -19.25 10.41 -31.10
N THR A 76 -19.02 9.47 -32.01
CA THR A 76 -18.50 9.76 -33.35
C THR A 76 -19.47 10.71 -34.05
N MET A 77 -19.15 12.01 -34.03
CA MET A 77 -19.72 12.96 -34.96
C MET A 77 -19.13 12.66 -36.34
N VAL A 78 -19.76 11.74 -37.06
CA VAL A 78 -19.61 11.65 -38.52
C VAL A 78 -20.59 12.64 -39.13
N GLY A 79 -20.05 13.77 -39.56
CA GLY A 79 -20.73 14.76 -40.40
C GLY A 79 -20.76 14.34 -41.87
#